data_AF-A0A7C1XWF9-F1
#
_entry.id   AF-A0A7C1XWF9-F1
#
_cell.length_a   1.000
_cell.length_b   1.000
_cell.length_c   1.000
_cell.angle_alpha   90.00
_cell.angle_beta   90.00
_cell.angle_gamma   90.00
#
_symmetry.space_group_name_H-M   'P 1'
#
loop_
_entity.id
_entity.type
_entity.pdbx_description
1 polymer ?
#
loop_
_entity_poly.entity_id
_entity_poly.type
_entity_poly.pdbx_seq_one_letter_code
_entity_poly.pdbx_strand_id
1 'polypeptide(L)'
;MKTNNTENPYRILTPEQILSWVEDDAQVMRLRSDHDVMPGGYLAAAIPALVDWTSSDLKGDPANIVLRHVNYGGNPFDKSTVLHSVRVPLDGLERAEFTLIPFGEGGRYGPLQHVQLRFIFKAGKEPRLLDLTNTATGANSQISDLVFGWISWQRPDVGWNLRKGMDDDAQDYWLSLRAYAGSQMFLEDTLRGRDWFSYELRLPGGGKGLAELFKVTVTLGDGVARDTLARMLAGGEKAWLKHAPPNSGVEQNIHNQWRALIERIRISDPQALVPIHLPPELDTYQPLVRSCATLARYTVLLAVKRLIANGHDEGVVLNKLPEPLLGRSEVWMKEIAHTGLSGLFLRAPLAMRYILRHRESVPLDIPAELEAAGLLQLLNGKRQRIHYNRDTSPYGKAFFV
;
A
#
# COMPACT_ATOMS: atom_id res chain seq x y z
N MET A 1 45.30 13.53 13.69
CA MET A 1 44.83 12.31 13.00
C MET A 1 43.64 11.76 13.80
N LYS A 2 42.41 12.03 13.35
CA LYS A 2 41.19 11.37 13.83
C LYS A 2 40.35 11.03 12.59
N THR A 3 40.68 9.90 12.00
CA THR A 3 39.88 9.22 10.98
C THR A 3 38.72 8.53 11.67
N ASN A 4 37.55 9.18 11.75
CA ASN A 4 36.29 8.48 11.97
C ASN A 4 35.46 8.60 10.69
N ASN A 5 35.88 7.84 9.68
CA ASN A 5 35.02 7.51 8.56
C ASN A 5 34.09 6.41 9.09
N THR A 6 33.02 6.78 9.78
CA THR A 6 31.95 5.82 10.13
C THR A 6 31.31 5.40 8.82
N GLU A 7 31.65 4.20 8.34
CA GLU A 7 30.94 3.55 7.25
C GLU A 7 29.44 3.59 7.55
N ASN A 8 28.66 4.07 6.60
CA ASN A 8 27.21 4.06 6.72
C ASN A 8 26.75 2.60 6.87
N PRO A 9 26.04 2.20 7.96
CA PRO A 9 25.65 0.82 8.17
C PRO A 9 24.62 0.30 7.15
N TYR A 10 24.19 1.16 6.23
CA TYR A 10 23.19 0.86 5.21
C TYR A 10 23.78 0.92 3.80
N ARG A 11 23.28 0.03 2.93
CA ARG A 11 23.51 0.13 1.49
C ARG A 11 22.51 1.11 0.90
N ILE A 12 23.00 2.30 0.52
CA ILE A 12 22.21 3.27 -0.26
C ILE A 12 22.17 2.82 -1.72
N LEU A 13 20.98 2.72 -2.28
CA LEU A 13 20.76 2.39 -3.68
C LEU A 13 21.11 3.56 -4.60
N THR A 14 21.69 3.27 -5.76
CA THR A 14 22.05 4.29 -6.75
C THR A 14 20.83 4.73 -7.57
N PRO A 15 20.85 5.94 -8.15
CA PRO A 15 19.80 6.38 -9.07
C PRO A 15 19.60 5.42 -10.24
N GLU A 16 20.69 4.88 -10.78
CA GLU A 16 20.67 3.87 -11.85
C GLU A 16 20.00 2.56 -11.41
N GLN A 17 20.28 2.08 -10.20
CA GLN A 17 19.58 0.92 -9.64
C GLN A 17 18.08 1.19 -9.55
N ILE A 18 17.67 2.36 -9.05
CA ILE A 18 16.26 2.71 -8.92
C ILE A 18 15.60 2.90 -10.31
N LEU A 19 16.30 3.53 -11.26
CA LEU A 19 15.83 3.69 -12.63
C LEU A 19 15.55 2.35 -13.30
N SER A 20 16.48 1.38 -13.14
CA SER A 20 16.29 0.04 -13.69
C SER A 20 14.98 -0.60 -13.20
N TRP A 21 14.59 -0.34 -11.95
CA TRP A 21 13.34 -0.86 -11.36
C TRP A 21 12.09 -0.24 -11.97
N VAL A 22 12.16 1.06 -12.28
CA VAL A 22 11.05 1.82 -12.88
C VAL A 22 10.89 1.48 -14.36
N GLU A 23 11.94 0.99 -15.03
CA GLU A 23 11.95 0.80 -16.49
C GLU A 23 11.86 -0.67 -16.94
N ASP A 24 12.47 -1.62 -16.23
CA ASP A 24 12.58 -3.02 -16.68
C ASP A 24 11.55 -3.95 -16.00
N ASP A 25 10.61 -4.47 -16.78
CA ASP A 25 9.56 -5.40 -16.31
C ASP A 25 10.06 -6.84 -16.08
N ALA A 26 11.27 -7.17 -16.54
CA ALA A 26 11.88 -8.49 -16.32
C ALA A 26 12.82 -8.52 -15.11
N GLN A 27 13.09 -7.36 -14.49
CA GLN A 27 14.06 -7.27 -13.42
C GLN A 27 13.46 -7.73 -12.08
N VAL A 28 14.09 -8.72 -11.48
CA VAL A 28 13.79 -9.16 -10.11
C VAL A 28 14.66 -8.41 -9.13
N MET A 29 14.04 -7.75 -8.14
CA MET A 29 14.79 -7.05 -7.09
C MET A 29 14.83 -7.88 -5.82
N ARG A 30 16.03 -8.19 -5.34
CA ARG A 30 16.23 -8.78 -4.01
C ARG A 30 16.78 -7.73 -3.07
N LEU A 31 16.01 -7.42 -2.02
CA LEU A 31 16.34 -6.39 -1.04
C LEU A 31 16.42 -6.97 0.36
N ARG A 32 17.33 -6.42 1.16
CA ARG A 32 17.41 -6.61 2.61
C ARG A 32 16.58 -5.53 3.30
N SER A 33 15.49 -5.95 3.94
CA SER A 33 14.51 -5.05 4.56
C SER A 33 15.02 -4.35 5.82
N ASP A 34 16.25 -4.62 6.26
CA ASP A 34 16.92 -3.95 7.38
C ASP A 34 18.21 -3.21 7.00
N HIS A 35 18.61 -3.26 5.72
CA HIS A 35 19.92 -2.78 5.30
C HIS A 35 19.87 -1.92 4.03
N ASP A 36 19.02 -2.27 3.07
CA ASP A 36 18.95 -1.56 1.80
C ASP A 36 18.01 -0.35 1.92
N VAL A 37 18.52 0.83 1.58
CA VAL A 37 17.80 2.10 1.71
C VAL A 37 17.80 2.89 0.40
N MET A 38 16.69 3.59 0.16
CA MET A 38 16.60 4.63 -0.87
C MET A 38 17.50 5.82 -0.49
N PRO A 39 17.96 6.62 -1.45
CA PRO A 39 18.51 7.95 -1.17
C PRO A 39 17.55 8.73 -0.27
N GLY A 40 18.05 9.22 0.87
CA GLY A 40 17.24 9.79 1.95
C GLY A 40 17.06 8.87 3.16
N GLY A 41 17.49 7.61 3.08
CA GLY A 41 17.62 6.69 4.23
C GLY A 41 16.38 5.85 4.55
N TYR A 42 15.35 5.91 3.72
CA TYR A 42 14.13 5.11 3.89
C TYR A 42 14.31 3.69 3.38
N LEU A 43 13.66 2.72 4.03
CA LEU A 43 13.74 1.30 3.65
C LEU A 43 13.32 1.08 2.19
N ALA A 44 14.24 0.58 1.37
CA ALA A 44 13.96 0.28 -0.03
C ALA A 44 12.93 -0.86 -0.18
N ALA A 45 12.94 -1.79 0.77
CA ALA A 45 11.92 -2.84 0.84
C ALA A 45 10.50 -2.28 1.00
N ALA A 46 10.31 -1.02 1.42
CA ALA A 46 9.00 -0.38 1.52
C ALA A 46 8.53 0.28 0.22
N ILE A 47 9.25 0.10 -0.89
CA ILE A 47 8.89 0.68 -2.19
C ILE A 47 7.43 0.34 -2.56
N PRO A 48 6.65 1.33 -3.05
CA PRO A 48 5.25 1.14 -3.38
C PRO A 48 5.07 0.33 -4.65
N ALA A 49 3.88 -0.24 -4.78
CA ALA A 49 3.42 -0.75 -6.06
C ALA A 49 3.29 0.41 -7.05
N LEU A 50 3.80 0.20 -8.27
CA LEU A 50 3.61 1.12 -9.39
C LEU A 50 2.84 0.40 -10.49
N VAL A 51 2.10 1.16 -11.28
CA VAL A 51 1.45 0.63 -12.48
C VAL A 51 2.31 0.98 -13.69
N ASP A 52 2.62 -0.02 -14.50
CA ASP A 52 3.14 0.21 -15.84
C ASP A 52 1.96 0.40 -16.80
N TRP A 53 1.55 1.65 -16.95
CA TRP A 53 0.45 2.01 -17.85
C TRP A 53 0.76 1.75 -19.32
N THR A 54 2.03 1.81 -19.73
CA THR A 54 2.43 1.55 -21.13
C THR A 54 2.32 0.07 -21.47
N SER A 55 2.65 -0.81 -20.52
CA SER A 55 2.54 -2.26 -20.67
C SER A 55 1.15 -2.82 -20.31
N SER A 56 0.23 -1.97 -19.81
CA SER A 56 -1.15 -2.34 -19.44
C SER A 56 -2.11 -2.16 -20.61
N ASP A 57 -3.16 -2.98 -20.66
CA ASP A 57 -4.24 -2.84 -21.63
C ASP A 57 -5.61 -2.99 -20.97
N LEU A 58 -6.25 -1.85 -20.65
CA LEU A 58 -7.54 -1.82 -19.96
C LEU A 58 -8.73 -2.18 -20.86
N LYS A 59 -8.55 -2.24 -22.19
CA LYS A 59 -9.62 -2.45 -23.18
C LYS A 59 -9.42 -3.72 -24.02
N GLY A 60 -8.27 -4.37 -23.90
CA GLY A 60 -7.92 -5.58 -24.60
C GLY A 60 -8.80 -6.78 -24.25
N ASP A 61 -8.58 -7.86 -24.97
CA ASP A 61 -9.22 -9.15 -24.75
C ASP A 61 -8.14 -10.25 -24.63
N PRO A 62 -7.68 -10.60 -23.41
CA PRO A 62 -8.18 -10.12 -22.12
C PRO A 62 -7.56 -8.78 -21.67
N ALA A 63 -8.38 -7.96 -21.01
CA ALA A 63 -7.94 -6.73 -20.37
C ALA A 63 -7.03 -7.03 -19.16
N ASN A 64 -5.95 -6.26 -19.01
CA ASN A 64 -4.93 -6.50 -17.99
C ASN A 64 -4.25 -5.22 -17.49
N ILE A 65 -3.68 -5.32 -16.29
CA ILE A 65 -2.82 -4.29 -15.68
C ILE A 65 -1.48 -4.92 -15.33
N VAL A 66 -0.38 -4.24 -15.66
CA VAL A 66 0.96 -4.61 -15.22
C VAL A 66 1.31 -3.82 -13.96
N LEU A 67 1.53 -4.56 -12.87
CA LEU A 67 1.96 -4.03 -11.59
C LEU A 67 3.45 -4.31 -11.40
N ARG A 68 4.19 -3.28 -11.01
CA ARG A 68 5.59 -3.37 -10.58
C ARG A 68 5.66 -3.44 -9.07
N HIS A 69 6.75 -4.01 -8.58
CA HIS A 69 7.10 -4.08 -7.15
C HIS A 69 6.15 -4.94 -6.31
N VAL A 70 5.59 -6.00 -6.88
CA VAL A 70 4.81 -6.99 -6.12
C VAL A 70 5.78 -7.86 -5.31
N ASN A 71 5.62 -7.87 -3.99
CA ASN A 71 6.42 -8.73 -3.12
C ASN A 71 5.98 -10.19 -3.25
N TYR A 72 6.83 -11.02 -3.83
CA TYR A 72 6.65 -12.45 -3.99
C TYR A 72 7.97 -13.16 -3.70
N GLY A 73 8.04 -13.80 -2.53
CA GLY A 73 9.23 -14.52 -2.08
C GLY A 73 10.20 -13.68 -1.25
N GLY A 74 11.36 -14.27 -1.00
CA GLY A 74 12.30 -13.83 0.04
C GLY A 74 12.18 -14.68 1.30
N ASN A 75 12.96 -14.32 2.30
CA ASN A 75 13.01 -15.03 3.57
C ASN A 75 12.86 -14.02 4.72
N PRO A 76 11.74 -14.06 5.47
CA PRO A 76 11.53 -13.19 6.63
C PRO A 76 12.61 -13.33 7.71
N PHE A 77 13.19 -14.52 7.89
CA PHE A 77 14.28 -14.74 8.87
C PHE A 77 15.58 -14.07 8.44
N ASP A 78 15.89 -14.12 7.14
CA ASP A 78 17.00 -13.38 6.56
C ASP A 78 16.61 -11.93 6.24
N LYS A 79 15.42 -11.47 6.63
CA LYS A 79 14.91 -10.12 6.34
C LYS A 79 15.11 -9.74 4.86
N SER A 80 14.82 -10.68 3.97
CA SER A 80 14.94 -10.47 2.53
C SER A 80 13.57 -10.51 1.89
N THR A 81 13.33 -9.60 0.94
CA THR A 81 12.13 -9.53 0.11
C THR A 81 12.55 -9.58 -1.35
N VAL A 82 11.68 -10.17 -2.17
CA VAL A 82 11.87 -10.22 -3.61
C VAL A 82 10.69 -9.53 -4.29
N LEU A 83 10.98 -8.55 -5.12
CA LEU A 83 9.98 -7.75 -5.81
C LEU A 83 9.98 -8.10 -7.30
N HIS A 84 8.78 -8.29 -7.83
CA HIS A 84 8.53 -8.73 -9.20
C HIS A 84 7.57 -7.77 -9.93
N SER A 85 7.56 -7.86 -11.25
CA SER A 85 6.47 -7.34 -12.08
C SER A 85 5.46 -8.43 -12.40
N VAL A 86 4.19 -8.09 -12.32
CA VAL A 86 3.06 -9.02 -12.44
C VAL A 86 2.04 -8.49 -13.43
N ARG A 87 1.67 -9.31 -14.41
CA ARG A 87 0.51 -9.04 -15.28
C ARG A 87 -0.75 -9.61 -14.63
N VAL A 88 -1.71 -8.73 -14.36
CA VAL A 88 -2.97 -9.04 -13.69
C VAL A 88 -4.12 -9.01 -14.70
N PRO A 89 -4.78 -10.14 -15.00
CA PRO A 89 -5.98 -10.16 -15.83
C PRO A 89 -7.19 -9.61 -15.04
N LEU A 90 -7.89 -8.62 -15.60
CA LEU A 90 -9.01 -7.96 -14.91
C LEU A 90 -10.28 -8.83 -14.88
N ASP A 91 -10.43 -9.75 -15.83
CA ASP A 91 -11.52 -10.72 -15.90
C ASP A 91 -11.28 -11.96 -15.01
N GLY A 92 -10.06 -12.07 -14.46
CA GLY A 92 -9.63 -13.12 -13.55
C GLY A 92 -10.08 -12.92 -12.10
N LEU A 93 -10.57 -11.74 -11.71
CA LEU A 93 -11.02 -11.47 -10.34
C LEU A 93 -12.25 -12.34 -9.98
N GLU A 94 -12.14 -13.09 -8.88
CA GLU A 94 -13.20 -13.95 -8.33
C GLU A 94 -13.94 -13.26 -7.20
N ARG A 95 -13.20 -12.73 -6.22
CA ARG A 95 -13.73 -11.99 -5.07
C ARG A 95 -12.69 -11.04 -4.50
N ALA A 96 -13.12 -10.10 -3.67
CA ALA A 96 -12.26 -9.22 -2.90
C ALA A 96 -12.63 -9.29 -1.42
N GLU A 97 -11.64 -9.26 -0.54
CA GLU A 97 -11.82 -9.27 0.91
C GLU A 97 -11.25 -7.99 1.52
N PHE A 98 -12.04 -7.34 2.37
CA PHE A 98 -11.56 -6.32 3.30
C PHE A 98 -11.04 -7.01 4.55
N THR A 99 -9.74 -6.90 4.82
CA THR A 99 -9.06 -7.68 5.86
C THR A 99 -8.50 -6.79 6.95
N LEU A 100 -8.90 -7.06 8.19
CA LEU A 100 -8.39 -6.44 9.40
C LEU A 100 -7.27 -7.29 10.00
N ILE A 101 -6.16 -6.65 10.36
CA ILE A 101 -4.99 -7.28 10.99
C ILE A 101 -4.68 -6.53 12.29
N PRO A 102 -5.04 -7.06 13.45
CA PRO A 102 -4.78 -6.40 14.72
C PRO A 102 -3.30 -6.34 15.09
N PHE A 103 -2.88 -5.24 15.72
CA PHE A 103 -1.57 -5.13 16.36
C PHE A 103 -1.68 -5.52 17.85
N GLY A 104 -1.06 -6.63 18.24
CA GLY A 104 -0.88 -7.01 19.65
C GLY A 104 -2.08 -7.69 20.31
N GLU A 105 -2.11 -7.67 21.64
CA GLU A 105 -3.15 -8.32 22.46
C GLU A 105 -4.52 -7.62 22.30
N GLY A 106 -5.60 -8.41 22.24
CA GLY A 106 -6.98 -7.92 22.05
C GLY A 106 -7.65 -8.35 20.74
N GLY A 107 -6.90 -8.97 19.81
CA GLY A 107 -7.44 -9.49 18.55
C GLY A 107 -8.21 -8.41 17.79
N ARG A 108 -9.35 -8.74 17.17
CA ARG A 108 -10.16 -7.77 16.37
C ARG A 108 -10.64 -6.52 17.11
N TYR A 109 -10.51 -6.45 18.42
CA TYR A 109 -10.87 -5.28 19.24
C TYR A 109 -9.64 -4.53 19.75
N GLY A 110 -8.45 -4.94 19.30
CA GLY A 110 -7.22 -4.24 19.58
C GLY A 110 -7.30 -2.79 19.13
N PRO A 111 -6.71 -1.85 19.88
CA PRO A 111 -6.85 -0.41 19.66
C PRO A 111 -6.18 0.09 18.38
N LEU A 112 -5.29 -0.73 17.79
CA LEU A 112 -4.60 -0.45 16.55
C LEU A 112 -4.71 -1.65 15.61
N GLN A 113 -5.11 -1.39 14.37
CA GLN A 113 -5.28 -2.43 13.35
C GLN A 113 -4.70 -1.93 12.04
N HIS A 114 -4.01 -2.82 11.33
CA HIS A 114 -3.73 -2.63 9.92
C HIS A 114 -4.93 -3.11 9.10
N VAL A 115 -5.17 -2.46 7.96
CA VAL A 115 -6.25 -2.80 7.05
C VAL A 115 -5.68 -2.95 5.65
N GLN A 116 -6.08 -4.03 4.99
CA GLN A 116 -5.64 -4.37 3.64
C GLN A 116 -6.80 -4.84 2.77
N LEU A 117 -6.66 -4.68 1.46
CA LEU A 117 -7.56 -5.22 0.44
C LEU A 117 -6.91 -6.43 -0.21
N ARG A 118 -7.59 -7.56 -0.16
CA ARG A 118 -7.14 -8.81 -0.77
C ARG A 118 -8.01 -9.12 -1.99
N PHE A 119 -7.40 -9.40 -3.13
CA PHE A 119 -8.06 -9.75 -4.38
C PHE A 119 -7.71 -11.19 -4.73
N ILE A 120 -8.72 -12.03 -4.86
CA ILE A 120 -8.60 -13.46 -5.12
C ILE A 120 -8.98 -13.72 -6.57
N PHE A 121 -8.18 -14.53 -7.27
CA PHE A 121 -8.32 -14.78 -8.70
C PHE A 121 -8.83 -16.19 -8.98
N LYS A 122 -9.59 -16.31 -10.07
CA LYS A 122 -10.13 -17.57 -10.58
C LYS A 122 -8.99 -18.48 -11.03
N ALA A 123 -9.15 -19.78 -10.80
CA ALA A 123 -8.26 -20.78 -11.34
C ALA A 123 -8.10 -20.65 -12.87
N GLY A 124 -6.87 -20.63 -13.37
CA GLY A 124 -6.52 -20.45 -14.77
C GLY A 124 -6.49 -19.00 -15.26
N LYS A 125 -6.90 -18.02 -14.43
CA LYS A 125 -6.82 -16.57 -14.71
C LYS A 125 -6.07 -15.83 -13.61
N GLU A 126 -5.05 -16.47 -13.04
CA GLU A 126 -4.20 -15.89 -12.03
C GLU A 126 -3.25 -14.83 -12.62
N PRO A 127 -2.91 -13.80 -11.84
CA PRO A 127 -1.75 -12.96 -12.12
C PRO A 127 -0.49 -13.77 -12.38
N ARG A 128 0.34 -13.29 -13.30
CA ARG A 128 1.57 -13.97 -13.71
C ARG A 128 2.81 -13.09 -13.54
N LEU A 129 3.83 -13.65 -12.92
CA LEU A 129 5.17 -13.06 -12.78
C LEU A 129 5.85 -12.96 -14.14
N LEU A 130 6.12 -11.74 -14.60
CA LEU A 130 6.64 -11.49 -15.94
C LEU A 130 8.04 -12.07 -16.15
N ASP A 131 8.90 -11.97 -15.14
CA ASP A 131 10.26 -12.50 -15.14
C ASP A 131 10.32 -14.03 -15.22
N LEU A 132 9.30 -14.74 -14.72
CA LEU A 132 9.29 -16.21 -14.68
C LEU A 132 8.54 -16.86 -15.86
N THR A 133 7.67 -16.12 -16.57
CA THR A 133 6.74 -16.69 -17.57
C THR A 133 7.40 -17.45 -18.74
N ASN A 134 8.68 -17.20 -19.03
CA ASN A 134 9.43 -17.85 -20.12
C ASN A 134 10.63 -18.69 -19.64
N THR A 135 10.72 -18.98 -18.35
CA THR A 135 11.86 -19.74 -17.79
C THR A 135 11.56 -21.23 -17.68
N ALA A 136 12.60 -22.07 -17.77
CA ALA A 136 12.47 -23.53 -17.55
C ALA A 136 11.99 -23.88 -16.12
N THR A 137 12.16 -22.95 -15.18
CA THR A 137 11.63 -22.96 -13.80
C THR A 137 10.18 -22.48 -13.69
N GLY A 138 9.56 -22.03 -14.78
CA GLY A 138 8.25 -21.36 -14.84
C GLY A 138 7.03 -22.20 -14.47
N ALA A 139 7.20 -23.36 -13.82
CA ALA A 139 6.10 -24.25 -13.45
C ALA A 139 5.14 -23.64 -12.40
N ASN A 140 5.50 -22.53 -11.75
CA ASN A 140 4.61 -21.86 -10.78
C ASN A 140 4.75 -20.34 -10.79
N SER A 141 4.60 -19.70 -11.97
CA SER A 141 4.63 -18.23 -12.08
C SER A 141 3.31 -17.55 -11.68
N GLN A 142 2.34 -18.31 -11.18
CA GLN A 142 0.97 -17.87 -10.91
C GLN A 142 0.82 -17.45 -9.44
N ILE A 143 0.05 -16.37 -9.21
CA ILE A 143 -0.26 -15.87 -7.88
C ILE A 143 -1.77 -16.00 -7.66
N SER A 144 -2.21 -16.79 -6.68
CA SER A 144 -3.63 -17.00 -6.38
C SER A 144 -4.39 -15.74 -5.97
N ASP A 145 -3.69 -14.81 -5.33
CA ASP A 145 -4.27 -13.62 -4.72
C ASP A 145 -3.22 -12.52 -4.49
N LEU A 146 -3.66 -11.28 -4.67
CA LEU A 146 -2.87 -10.09 -4.39
C LEU A 146 -3.43 -9.36 -3.18
N VAL A 147 -2.54 -8.90 -2.31
CA VAL A 147 -2.88 -8.15 -1.10
C VAL A 147 -2.26 -6.77 -1.20
N PHE A 148 -3.09 -5.75 -1.00
CA PHE A 148 -2.70 -4.35 -1.03
C PHE A 148 -2.86 -3.73 0.35
N GLY A 149 -1.76 -3.21 0.89
CA GLY A 149 -1.71 -2.55 2.19
C GLY A 149 -1.11 -1.16 2.06
N TRP A 150 -1.77 -0.16 2.64
CA TRP A 150 -1.22 1.18 2.78
C TRP A 150 -0.22 1.18 3.93
N ILE A 151 1.07 1.31 3.61
CA ILE A 151 2.15 1.13 4.59
C ILE A 151 2.99 2.39 4.67
N SER A 152 3.32 2.80 5.89
CA SER A 152 4.23 3.91 6.14
C SER A 152 5.67 3.50 5.76
N TRP A 153 6.34 4.30 4.95
CA TRP A 153 7.78 4.29 4.82
C TRP A 153 8.42 4.63 6.17
N GLN A 154 9.49 3.91 6.50
CA GLN A 154 10.25 4.10 7.71
C GLN A 154 11.72 4.02 7.38
N ARG A 155 12.54 4.73 8.16
CA ARG A 155 13.98 4.47 8.19
C ARG A 155 14.24 3.18 8.98
N PRO A 156 15.27 2.39 8.65
CA PRO A 156 15.57 1.13 9.35
C PRO A 156 15.76 1.29 10.88
N ASP A 157 16.27 2.45 11.33
CA ASP A 157 16.54 2.78 12.73
C ASP A 157 15.35 3.38 13.49
N VAL A 158 14.23 3.66 12.80
CA VAL A 158 13.09 4.36 13.37
C VAL A 158 11.88 3.43 13.43
N GLY A 159 11.54 3.00 14.64
CA GLY A 159 10.27 2.31 14.89
C GLY A 159 9.06 3.22 14.66
N TRP A 160 7.93 2.62 14.31
CA TRP A 160 6.67 3.34 14.19
C TRP A 160 6.20 3.91 15.54
N ASN A 161 5.76 5.16 15.54
CA ASN A 161 5.24 5.83 16.73
C ASN A 161 3.95 6.58 16.39
N LEU A 162 2.85 6.16 17.02
CA LEU A 162 1.51 6.74 16.81
C LEU A 162 1.51 8.27 16.95
N ARG A 163 2.15 8.79 18.00
CA ARG A 163 2.16 10.22 18.32
C ARG A 163 2.98 11.02 17.31
N LYS A 164 4.15 10.52 16.91
CA LYS A 164 4.93 11.16 15.83
C LYS A 164 4.17 11.15 14.51
N GLY A 165 3.46 10.06 14.21
CA GLY A 165 2.60 9.98 13.03
C GLY A 165 1.44 10.99 13.02
N MET A 166 1.14 11.70 14.12
CA MET A 166 0.13 12.76 14.09
C MET A 166 0.62 14.04 13.41
N ASP A 167 1.93 14.20 13.24
CA ASP A 167 2.54 15.32 12.52
C ASP A 167 2.89 14.92 11.09
N ASP A 168 2.03 15.31 10.16
CA ASP A 168 2.26 15.18 8.72
C ASP A 168 3.34 16.11 8.17
N ASP A 169 3.65 17.21 8.84
CA ASP A 169 4.68 18.14 8.35
C ASP A 169 6.10 17.60 8.64
N ALA A 170 6.25 16.75 9.66
CA ALA A 170 7.54 16.15 10.02
C ALA A 170 8.12 15.25 8.92
N GLN A 171 7.28 14.76 7.99
CA GLN A 171 7.69 13.84 6.91
C GLN A 171 8.39 12.57 7.41
N ASP A 172 8.15 12.19 8.68
CA ASP A 172 8.74 11.01 9.31
C ASP A 172 8.16 9.71 8.74
N TYR A 173 6.92 9.77 8.24
CA TYR A 173 6.16 8.61 7.76
C TYR A 173 5.39 8.97 6.48
N TRP A 174 5.95 8.63 5.32
CA TRP A 174 5.24 8.71 4.04
C TRP A 174 4.34 7.50 3.89
N LEU A 175 3.12 7.63 3.39
CA LEU A 175 2.17 6.55 3.25
C LEU A 175 1.98 6.21 1.78
N SER A 176 2.19 4.95 1.43
CA SER A 176 2.00 4.49 0.04
C SER A 176 1.42 3.09 -0.02
N LEU A 177 0.81 2.75 -1.15
CA LEU A 177 0.24 1.42 -1.37
C LEU A 177 1.35 0.42 -1.72
N ARG A 178 1.44 -0.67 -0.98
CA ARG A 178 2.31 -1.80 -1.30
C ARG A 178 1.48 -2.99 -1.77
N ALA A 179 2.03 -3.77 -2.69
CA ALA A 179 1.42 -4.98 -3.22
C ALA A 179 2.23 -6.22 -2.84
N TYR A 180 1.53 -7.28 -2.46
CA TYR A 180 2.10 -8.56 -2.06
C TYR A 180 1.33 -9.68 -2.73
N ALA A 181 2.00 -10.79 -3.00
CA ALA A 181 1.30 -12.05 -3.06
C ALA A 181 0.73 -12.39 -1.68
N GLY A 182 -0.50 -12.89 -1.65
CA GLY A 182 -1.19 -13.10 -0.39
C GLY A 182 -0.45 -14.07 0.55
N SER A 183 0.11 -15.15 0.01
CA SER A 183 0.89 -16.12 0.77
C SER A 183 2.10 -15.49 1.47
N GLN A 184 2.80 -14.58 0.80
CA GLN A 184 3.95 -13.88 1.37
C GLN A 184 3.51 -12.97 2.53
N MET A 185 2.48 -12.14 2.33
CA MET A 185 1.98 -11.24 3.38
C MET A 185 1.44 -12.04 4.59
N PHE A 186 0.71 -13.12 4.34
CA PHE A 186 0.14 -13.95 5.39
C PHE A 186 1.21 -14.67 6.21
N LEU A 187 2.27 -15.18 5.55
CA LEU A 187 3.43 -15.74 6.23
C LEU A 187 4.07 -14.70 7.17
N GLU A 188 4.35 -13.49 6.66
CA GLU A 188 4.97 -12.43 7.45
C GLU A 188 4.13 -12.00 8.66
N ASP A 189 2.81 -11.89 8.49
CA ASP A 189 1.91 -11.55 9.59
C ASP A 189 1.79 -12.70 10.61
N THR A 190 1.67 -13.94 10.14
CA THR A 190 1.59 -15.12 11.02
C THR A 190 2.87 -15.28 11.85
N LEU A 191 4.05 -15.07 11.25
CA LEU A 191 5.32 -15.10 11.97
C LEU A 191 5.42 -13.99 13.05
N ARG A 192 4.63 -12.91 12.90
CA ARG A 192 4.49 -11.85 13.90
C ARG A 192 3.33 -12.08 14.86
N GLY A 193 2.69 -13.26 14.82
CA GLY A 193 1.55 -13.61 15.65
C GLY A 193 0.29 -12.82 15.33
N ARG A 194 0.11 -12.40 14.07
CA ARG A 194 -1.04 -11.60 13.63
C ARG A 194 -1.98 -12.42 12.78
N ASP A 195 -3.23 -12.49 13.22
CA ASP A 195 -4.31 -13.16 12.50
C ASP A 195 -5.00 -12.20 11.53
N TRP A 196 -5.64 -12.75 10.50
CA TRP A 196 -6.47 -12.00 9.57
C TRP A 196 -7.96 -12.22 9.87
N PHE A 197 -8.70 -11.11 9.94
CA PHE A 197 -10.17 -11.11 10.00
C PHE A 197 -10.71 -10.49 8.72
N SER A 198 -11.13 -11.35 7.80
CA SER A 198 -11.52 -10.98 6.44
C SER A 198 -13.03 -10.97 6.26
N TYR A 199 -13.51 -10.00 5.49
CA TYR A 199 -14.90 -9.81 5.11
C TYR A 199 -14.97 -9.74 3.59
N GLU A 200 -15.71 -10.65 2.97
CA GLU A 200 -15.91 -10.64 1.53
C GLU A 200 -16.77 -9.44 1.12
N LEU A 201 -16.28 -8.67 0.15
CA LEU A 201 -16.94 -7.50 -0.38
C LEU A 201 -17.97 -7.92 -1.43
N ARG A 202 -19.17 -7.36 -1.32
CA ARG A 202 -20.24 -7.46 -2.29
C ARG A 202 -20.36 -6.13 -3.02
N LEU A 203 -19.69 -6.02 -4.17
CA LEU A 203 -19.74 -4.82 -5.00
C LEU A 203 -20.90 -4.89 -6.00
N PRO A 204 -21.55 -3.75 -6.33
CA PRO A 204 -22.45 -3.71 -7.48
C PRO A 204 -21.67 -3.98 -8.77
N GLY A 205 -22.32 -4.51 -9.80
CA GLY A 205 -21.73 -4.90 -11.08
C GLY A 205 -21.05 -6.27 -11.07
N GLY A 206 -21.06 -7.00 -9.95
CA GLY A 206 -20.44 -8.32 -9.82
C GLY A 206 -18.95 -8.30 -10.21
N GLY A 207 -18.56 -9.10 -11.21
CA GLY A 207 -17.18 -9.12 -11.73
C GLY A 207 -16.69 -7.77 -12.26
N LYS A 208 -17.57 -6.94 -12.86
CA LYS A 208 -17.21 -5.56 -13.25
C LYS A 208 -16.94 -4.68 -12.03
N GLY A 209 -17.69 -4.91 -10.94
CA GLY A 209 -17.47 -4.26 -9.65
C GLY A 209 -16.09 -4.55 -9.09
N LEU A 210 -15.70 -5.83 -9.08
CA LEU A 210 -14.36 -6.26 -8.64
C LEU A 210 -13.25 -5.61 -9.47
N ALA A 211 -13.40 -5.60 -10.80
CA ALA A 211 -12.46 -4.94 -11.70
C ALA A 211 -12.38 -3.44 -11.43
N GLU A 212 -13.49 -2.75 -11.17
CA GLU A 212 -13.48 -1.32 -10.81
C GLU A 212 -12.76 -1.08 -9.47
N LEU A 213 -13.05 -1.89 -8.43
CA LEU A 213 -12.33 -1.78 -7.16
C LEU A 213 -10.83 -1.99 -7.32
N PHE A 214 -10.42 -2.99 -8.10
CA PHE A 214 -9.00 -3.24 -8.37
C PHE A 214 -8.36 -2.05 -9.08
N LYS A 215 -8.97 -1.56 -10.16
CA LYS A 215 -8.47 -0.40 -10.90
C LYS A 215 -8.37 0.85 -10.02
N VAL A 216 -9.40 1.15 -9.22
CA VAL A 216 -9.38 2.27 -8.27
C VAL A 216 -8.26 2.11 -7.26
N THR A 217 -8.05 0.91 -6.73
CA THR A 217 -6.97 0.59 -5.79
C THR A 217 -5.60 0.91 -6.38
N VAL A 218 -5.31 0.40 -7.59
CA VAL A 218 -3.98 0.55 -8.20
C VAL A 218 -3.76 1.95 -8.79
N THR A 219 -4.77 2.60 -9.34
CA THR A 219 -4.68 4.00 -9.80
C THR A 219 -4.41 4.95 -8.64
N LEU A 220 -5.13 4.77 -7.52
CA LEU A 220 -4.91 5.56 -6.32
C LEU A 220 -3.50 5.34 -5.74
N GLY A 221 -3.09 4.06 -5.65
CA GLY A 221 -1.77 3.68 -5.17
C GLY A 221 -0.65 4.25 -6.02
N ASP A 222 -0.73 4.14 -7.35
CA ASP A 222 0.26 4.64 -8.30
C ASP A 222 0.41 6.17 -8.22
N GLY A 223 -0.72 6.90 -8.18
CA GLY A 223 -0.71 8.36 -8.04
C GLY A 223 0.01 8.82 -6.78
N VAL A 224 -0.36 8.26 -5.61
CA VAL A 224 0.29 8.58 -4.33
C VAL A 224 1.75 8.17 -4.32
N ALA A 225 2.08 7.00 -4.88
CA ALA A 225 3.43 6.47 -4.95
C ALA A 225 4.35 7.41 -5.75
N ARG A 226 3.94 7.83 -6.94
CA ARG A 226 4.74 8.70 -7.81
C ARG A 226 4.99 10.06 -7.18
N ASP A 227 3.96 10.64 -6.58
CA ASP A 227 4.08 11.93 -5.89
C ASP A 227 4.98 11.83 -4.63
N THR A 228 4.81 10.78 -3.83
CA THR A 228 5.66 10.47 -2.66
C THR A 228 7.12 10.29 -3.09
N LEU A 229 7.38 9.45 -4.09
CA LEU A 229 8.73 9.18 -4.60
C LEU A 229 9.35 10.45 -5.17
N ALA A 230 8.62 11.25 -5.94
CA ALA A 230 9.12 12.51 -6.49
C ALA A 230 9.55 13.49 -5.38
N ARG A 231 8.80 13.56 -4.27
CA ARG A 231 9.16 14.41 -3.11
C ARG A 231 10.34 13.86 -2.32
N MET A 232 10.36 12.55 -2.05
CA MET A 232 11.49 11.89 -1.38
C MET A 232 12.79 12.08 -2.16
N LEU A 233 12.75 11.94 -3.49
CA LEU A 233 13.90 12.11 -4.36
C LEU A 233 14.30 13.59 -4.53
N ALA A 234 13.39 14.56 -4.46
CA ALA A 234 13.77 15.97 -4.45
C ALA A 234 14.71 16.31 -3.27
N GLY A 235 14.51 15.69 -2.10
CA GLY A 235 15.45 15.76 -0.97
C GLY A 235 16.66 14.83 -1.09
N GLY A 236 16.47 13.68 -1.74
CA GLY A 236 17.47 12.62 -1.90
C GLY A 236 18.72 13.03 -2.68
N GLU A 237 18.59 13.89 -3.71
CA GLU A 237 19.73 14.32 -4.53
C GLU A 237 20.83 15.00 -3.68
N LYS A 238 20.41 15.97 -2.86
CA LYS A 238 21.30 16.73 -1.99
C LYS A 238 21.94 15.84 -0.93
N ALA A 239 21.18 14.89 -0.40
CA ALA A 239 21.68 13.93 0.58
C ALA A 239 22.70 12.98 -0.05
N TRP A 240 22.46 12.50 -1.27
CA TRP A 240 23.35 11.60 -1.98
C TRP A 240 24.65 12.31 -2.38
N LEU A 241 24.58 13.53 -2.94
CA LEU A 241 25.76 14.32 -3.31
C LEU A 241 26.67 14.66 -2.13
N LYS A 242 26.12 14.77 -0.90
CA LYS A 242 26.94 14.95 0.31
C LYS A 242 27.87 13.78 0.64
N HIS A 243 27.56 12.58 0.14
CA HIS A 243 28.27 11.34 0.45
C HIS A 243 28.94 10.72 -0.77
N ALA A 244 28.79 11.30 -1.96
CA ALA A 244 29.40 10.83 -3.18
C ALA A 244 30.87 11.31 -3.31
N PRO A 245 31.78 10.51 -3.88
CA PRO A 245 33.14 10.95 -4.13
C PRO A 245 33.16 12.14 -5.11
N PRO A 246 33.88 13.24 -4.82
CA PRO A 246 33.92 14.40 -5.69
C PRO A 246 34.69 14.06 -6.96
N ASN A 247 33.99 13.95 -8.08
CA ASN A 247 34.56 13.90 -9.43
C ASN A 247 33.57 14.57 -10.39
N SER A 248 34.00 15.68 -11.00
CA SER A 248 33.12 16.59 -11.77
C SER A 248 32.42 15.93 -12.97
N GLY A 249 33.05 14.93 -13.61
CA GLY A 249 32.42 14.14 -14.68
C GLY A 249 31.39 13.11 -14.20
N VAL A 250 31.53 12.65 -12.96
CA VAL A 250 30.60 11.73 -12.31
C VAL A 250 29.37 12.51 -11.83
N GLU A 251 29.56 13.68 -11.21
CA GLU A 251 28.49 14.56 -10.73
C GLU A 251 27.49 14.98 -11.84
N GLN A 252 27.98 15.40 -13.01
CA GLN A 252 27.09 15.79 -14.12
C GLN A 252 26.27 14.61 -14.66
N ASN A 253 26.85 13.41 -14.71
CA ASN A 253 26.15 12.19 -15.09
C ASN A 253 25.06 11.85 -14.05
N ILE A 254 25.36 11.98 -12.77
CA ILE A 254 24.41 11.74 -11.67
C ILE A 254 23.23 12.72 -11.72
N HIS A 255 23.47 14.01 -11.97
CA HIS A 255 22.38 14.97 -12.15
C HIS A 255 21.46 14.59 -13.31
N ASN A 256 22.02 14.09 -14.42
CA ASN A 256 21.24 13.64 -15.56
C ASN A 256 20.44 12.37 -15.22
N GLN A 257 21.05 11.39 -14.54
CA GLN A 257 20.37 10.20 -14.04
C GLN A 257 19.25 10.57 -13.05
N TRP A 258 19.49 11.54 -12.16
CA TRP A 258 18.49 11.99 -11.19
C TRP A 258 17.31 12.66 -11.86
N ARG A 259 17.57 13.53 -12.84
CA ARG A 259 16.52 14.18 -13.63
C ARG A 259 15.71 13.16 -14.42
N ALA A 260 16.37 12.20 -15.07
CA ALA A 260 15.70 11.12 -15.79
C ALA A 260 14.80 10.30 -14.85
N LEU A 261 15.27 9.98 -13.64
CA LEU A 261 14.49 9.27 -12.62
C LEU A 261 13.24 10.03 -12.21
N ILE A 262 13.38 11.33 -11.90
CA ILE A 262 12.23 12.18 -11.53
C ILE A 262 11.23 12.28 -12.67
N GLU A 263 11.70 12.51 -13.90
CA GLU A 263 10.82 12.56 -15.07
C GLU A 263 10.08 11.23 -15.26
N ARG A 264 10.78 10.10 -15.17
CA ARG A 264 10.18 8.77 -15.34
C ARG A 264 9.14 8.44 -14.27
N ILE A 265 9.39 8.84 -13.02
CA ILE A 265 8.43 8.70 -11.93
C ILE A 265 7.19 9.58 -12.17
N ARG A 266 7.38 10.80 -12.69
CA ARG A 266 6.29 11.75 -12.94
C ARG A 266 5.44 11.41 -14.17
N ILE A 267 5.95 10.61 -15.11
CA ILE A 267 5.16 10.09 -16.23
C ILE A 267 4.10 9.15 -15.65
N SER A 268 2.90 9.70 -15.43
CA SER A 268 1.65 8.94 -15.31
C SER A 268 0.96 8.94 -16.67
N ASP A 269 0.22 7.88 -17.00
CA ASP A 269 -0.59 7.90 -18.22
C ASP A 269 -1.86 8.73 -17.98
N PRO A 270 -2.06 9.86 -18.68
CA PRO A 270 -3.28 10.63 -18.59
C PRO A 270 -4.53 9.89 -19.10
N GLN A 271 -4.37 8.75 -19.81
CA GLN A 271 -5.45 7.86 -20.23
C GLN A 271 -5.72 6.69 -19.29
N ALA A 272 -4.91 6.48 -18.25
CA ALA A 272 -5.32 5.69 -17.09
C ALA A 272 -6.67 6.24 -16.60
N LEU A 273 -7.55 5.39 -16.04
CA LEU A 273 -8.85 5.82 -15.50
C LEU A 273 -8.75 7.24 -14.92
N VAL A 274 -9.65 8.17 -15.32
CA VAL A 274 -9.63 9.60 -14.90
C VAL A 274 -8.93 9.73 -13.55
N PRO A 275 -7.67 10.21 -13.52
CA PRO A 275 -6.81 9.93 -12.39
C PRO A 275 -7.45 10.46 -11.12
N ILE A 276 -7.58 9.56 -10.14
CA ILE A 276 -8.11 9.92 -8.83
C ILE A 276 -6.95 10.61 -8.11
N HIS A 277 -6.94 11.93 -8.19
CA HIS A 277 -5.94 12.73 -7.50
C HIS A 277 -6.34 12.82 -6.03
N LEU A 278 -5.50 12.28 -5.16
CA LEU A 278 -5.52 12.67 -3.76
C LEU A 278 -4.82 14.02 -3.62
N PRO A 279 -5.37 14.95 -2.81
CA PRO A 279 -4.64 16.14 -2.41
C PRO A 279 -3.23 15.81 -1.90
N PRO A 280 -2.19 16.63 -2.19
CA PRO A 280 -0.83 16.40 -1.75
C PRO A 280 -0.67 16.25 -0.24
N GLU A 281 -1.61 16.74 0.56
CA GLU A 281 -1.62 16.58 2.02
C GLU A 281 -1.94 15.14 2.46
N LEU A 282 -2.29 14.23 1.53
CA LEU A 282 -2.72 12.86 1.82
C LEU A 282 -1.65 11.79 1.63
N ASP A 283 -0.43 12.20 1.30
CA ASP A 283 0.76 11.38 1.07
C ASP A 283 1.47 10.95 2.35
N THR A 284 1.19 11.63 3.46
CA THR A 284 1.81 11.40 4.76
C THR A 284 0.88 10.61 5.65
N TYR A 285 1.47 9.75 6.46
CA TYR A 285 0.70 8.97 7.42
C TYR A 285 0.13 9.90 8.48
N GLN A 286 -1.17 9.80 8.74
CA GLN A 286 -1.81 10.41 9.89
C GLN A 286 -2.82 9.45 10.51
N PRO A 287 -2.64 9.01 11.76
CA PRO A 287 -3.38 7.88 12.33
C PRO A 287 -4.91 8.00 12.32
N LEU A 288 -5.45 9.22 12.36
CA LEU A 288 -6.89 9.46 12.29
C LEU A 288 -7.32 9.59 10.82
N VAL A 289 -6.75 10.55 10.11
CA VAL A 289 -7.24 11.01 8.80
C VAL A 289 -6.71 10.17 7.64
N ARG A 290 -5.41 9.81 7.69
CA ARG A 290 -4.64 9.20 6.60
C ARG A 290 -3.93 7.95 7.09
N SER A 291 -4.71 6.98 7.55
CA SER A 291 -4.22 5.69 8.02
C SER A 291 -4.51 4.62 6.98
N CYS A 292 -3.94 3.44 7.17
CA CYS A 292 -4.26 2.29 6.34
C CYS A 292 -5.77 1.95 6.33
N ALA A 293 -6.44 2.14 7.47
CA ALA A 293 -7.88 1.90 7.61
C ALA A 293 -8.71 2.92 6.83
N THR A 294 -8.41 4.22 6.97
CA THR A 294 -9.17 5.26 6.28
C THR A 294 -8.95 5.22 4.77
N LEU A 295 -7.72 4.96 4.31
CA LEU A 295 -7.44 4.83 2.88
C LEU A 295 -8.06 3.58 2.27
N ALA A 296 -7.99 2.41 2.92
CA ALA A 296 -8.66 1.20 2.41
C ALA A 296 -10.18 1.39 2.32
N ARG A 297 -10.79 2.01 3.35
CA ARG A 297 -12.21 2.40 3.34
C ARG A 297 -12.53 3.37 2.20
N TYR A 298 -11.73 4.42 2.05
CA TYR A 298 -11.89 5.42 0.99
C TYR A 298 -11.86 4.76 -0.40
N THR A 299 -10.90 3.85 -0.64
CA THR A 299 -10.78 3.10 -1.90
C THR A 299 -12.07 2.33 -2.22
N VAL A 300 -12.64 1.61 -1.25
CA VAL A 300 -13.89 0.85 -1.43
C VAL A 300 -15.05 1.79 -1.75
N LEU A 301 -15.23 2.85 -0.95
CA LEU A 301 -16.34 3.79 -1.13
C LEU A 301 -16.24 4.54 -2.47
N LEU A 302 -15.03 4.91 -2.88
CA LEU A 302 -14.80 5.57 -4.15
C LEU A 302 -15.11 4.66 -5.34
N ALA A 303 -14.72 3.38 -5.28
CA ALA A 303 -15.06 2.40 -6.29
C ALA A 303 -16.59 2.23 -6.41
N VAL A 304 -17.30 2.13 -5.28
CA VAL A 304 -18.77 2.04 -5.25
C VAL A 304 -19.43 3.29 -5.84
N LYS A 305 -18.95 4.49 -5.50
CA LYS A 305 -19.48 5.75 -6.08
C LYS A 305 -19.30 5.80 -7.60
N ARG A 306 -18.16 5.33 -8.11
CA ARG A 306 -17.91 5.24 -9.56
C ARG A 306 -18.81 4.21 -10.23
N LEU A 307 -19.06 3.08 -9.58
CA LEU A 307 -20.00 2.07 -10.07
C LEU A 307 -21.41 2.64 -10.16
N ILE A 308 -21.89 3.32 -9.11
CA ILE A 308 -23.21 3.98 -9.10
C ILE A 308 -23.31 5.04 -10.21
N ALA A 309 -22.28 5.88 -10.38
CA ALA A 309 -22.24 6.87 -11.45
C ALA A 309 -22.30 6.25 -12.85
N ASN A 310 -21.86 5.00 -12.99
CA ASN A 310 -21.93 4.21 -14.22
C ASN A 310 -23.18 3.32 -14.32
N GLY A 311 -24.17 3.51 -13.45
CA GLY A 311 -25.45 2.78 -13.47
C GLY A 311 -25.42 1.41 -12.79
N HIS A 312 -24.42 1.15 -11.94
CA HIS A 312 -24.32 -0.07 -11.12
C HIS A 312 -24.55 0.27 -9.64
N ASP A 313 -25.78 0.12 -9.16
CA ASP A 313 -26.18 0.39 -7.77
C ASP A 313 -26.84 -0.82 -7.07
N GLU A 314 -26.84 -1.98 -7.71
CA GLU A 314 -27.56 -3.16 -7.23
C GLU A 314 -27.05 -3.65 -5.87
N GLY A 315 -27.98 -3.86 -4.94
CA GLY A 315 -27.68 -4.31 -3.57
C GLY A 315 -27.07 -3.23 -2.66
N VAL A 316 -26.77 -2.03 -3.18
CA VAL A 316 -26.26 -0.92 -2.39
C VAL A 316 -27.41 -0.22 -1.67
N VAL A 317 -27.24 0.01 -0.38
CA VAL A 317 -28.19 0.77 0.45
C VAL A 317 -27.79 2.24 0.43
N LEU A 318 -28.23 2.99 -0.58
CA LEU A 318 -27.75 4.34 -0.90
C LEU A 318 -27.83 5.34 0.27
N ASN A 319 -28.89 5.30 1.08
CA ASN A 319 -29.05 6.18 2.24
C ASN A 319 -28.17 5.81 3.45
N LYS A 320 -27.50 4.64 3.39
CA LYS A 320 -26.51 4.18 4.36
C LYS A 320 -25.09 4.19 3.80
N LEU A 321 -24.92 4.44 2.51
CA LEU A 321 -23.62 4.52 1.85
C LEU A 321 -22.89 5.78 2.32
N PRO A 322 -21.74 5.65 3.01
CA PRO A 322 -20.95 6.80 3.41
C PRO A 322 -20.30 7.50 2.22
N GLU A 323 -20.00 8.78 2.38
CA GLU A 323 -19.16 9.49 1.42
C GLU A 323 -17.69 9.05 1.53
N PRO A 324 -16.97 8.90 0.40
CA PRO A 324 -15.52 8.72 0.38
C PRO A 324 -14.86 10.05 0.72
N LEU A 325 -14.88 10.43 1.99
CA LEU A 325 -14.23 11.63 2.50
C LEU A 325 -12.97 11.25 3.28
N LEU A 326 -11.91 12.01 3.01
CA LEU A 326 -10.73 12.07 3.87
C LEU A 326 -10.77 13.44 4.53
N GLY A 327 -10.68 13.45 5.86
CA GLY A 327 -10.63 14.69 6.62
C GLY A 327 -9.39 15.53 6.28
N ARG A 328 -9.26 16.66 6.97
CA ARG A 328 -8.00 17.41 7.01
C ARG A 328 -7.37 17.28 8.38
N SER A 329 -6.05 17.36 8.41
CA SER A 329 -5.33 17.43 9.66
C SER A 329 -5.47 18.80 10.29
N GLU A 330 -5.80 18.77 11.57
CA GLU A 330 -5.99 19.95 12.40
C GLU A 330 -4.68 20.31 13.09
N VAL A 331 -4.50 21.60 13.40
CA VAL A 331 -3.28 22.09 14.07
C VAL A 331 -3.03 21.36 15.39
N TRP A 332 -4.08 21.08 16.17
CA TRP A 332 -3.95 20.37 17.45
C TRP A 332 -3.39 18.95 17.30
N MET A 333 -3.61 18.30 16.15
CA MET A 333 -3.08 16.95 15.88
C MET A 333 -1.55 17.00 15.77
N LYS A 334 -1.03 17.99 15.04
CA LYS A 334 0.41 18.24 14.92
C LYS A 334 1.03 18.61 16.26
N GLU A 335 0.36 19.47 17.04
CA GLU A 335 0.82 19.82 18.38
C GLU A 335 0.92 18.62 19.33
N ILE A 336 0.04 17.62 19.19
CA ILE A 336 0.13 16.39 19.99
C ILE A 336 1.46 15.68 19.74
N ALA A 337 2.01 15.68 18.53
CA ALA A 337 3.30 15.06 18.26
C ALA A 337 4.44 15.62 19.12
N HIS A 338 4.36 16.90 19.48
CA HIS A 338 5.46 17.65 20.12
C HIS A 338 5.24 17.99 21.60
N THR A 339 4.10 17.62 22.20
CA THR A 339 3.75 18.05 23.57
C THR A 339 3.88 16.98 24.66
N GLY A 340 4.21 17.37 25.89
CA GLY A 340 4.19 16.48 27.06
C GLY A 340 2.78 16.08 27.51
N LEU A 341 2.68 15.33 28.61
CA LEU A 341 1.40 14.84 29.16
C LEU A 341 0.39 15.97 29.43
N SER A 342 0.84 17.10 29.99
CA SER A 342 0.00 18.28 30.22
C SER A 342 -0.56 18.85 28.91
N GLY A 343 0.26 18.89 27.85
CA GLY A 343 -0.20 19.32 26.54
C GLY A 343 -1.23 18.36 25.94
N LEU A 344 -1.05 17.05 26.08
CA LEU A 344 -2.04 16.04 25.66
C LEU A 344 -3.40 16.28 26.34
N PHE A 345 -3.41 16.47 27.66
CA PHE A 345 -4.65 16.74 28.41
C PHE A 345 -5.38 17.98 27.91
N LEU A 346 -4.66 19.04 27.56
CA LEU A 346 -5.25 20.27 27.02
C LEU A 346 -5.85 20.09 25.62
N ARG A 347 -5.34 19.15 24.81
CA ARG A 347 -5.86 18.87 23.45
C ARG A 347 -6.90 17.75 23.43
N ALA A 348 -7.03 16.94 24.47
CA ALA A 348 -8.01 15.85 24.53
C ALA A 348 -9.46 16.29 24.24
N PRO A 349 -9.95 17.46 24.72
CA PRO A 349 -11.27 17.95 24.35
C PRO A 349 -11.41 18.29 22.86
N LEU A 350 -10.34 18.80 22.23
CA LEU A 350 -10.32 19.07 20.78
C LEU A 350 -10.36 17.77 19.98
N ALA A 351 -9.60 16.77 20.41
CA ALA A 351 -9.64 15.42 19.82
C ALA A 351 -11.03 14.81 19.90
N MET A 352 -11.66 14.82 21.08
CA MET A 352 -13.02 14.31 21.27
C MET A 352 -14.04 15.06 20.41
N ARG A 353 -13.97 16.40 20.39
CA ARG A 353 -14.85 17.23 19.55
C ARG A 353 -14.67 16.93 18.07
N TYR A 354 -13.44 16.71 17.61
CA TYR A 354 -13.14 16.35 16.23
C TYR A 354 -13.73 14.99 15.89
N ILE A 355 -13.47 13.95 16.68
CA ILE A 355 -13.98 12.60 16.45
C ILE A 355 -15.51 12.57 16.41
N LEU A 356 -16.17 13.33 17.28
CA LEU A 356 -17.64 13.44 17.29
C LEU A 356 -18.22 14.08 16.03
N ARG A 357 -17.46 14.97 15.38
CA ARG A 357 -17.85 15.69 14.16
C ARG A 357 -17.40 15.00 12.87
N HIS A 358 -16.32 14.24 12.94
CA HIS A 358 -15.63 13.60 11.81
C HIS A 358 -15.54 12.09 12.03
N ARG A 359 -16.70 11.43 12.04
CA ARG A 359 -16.77 9.97 12.26
C ARG A 359 -16.08 9.19 11.14
N GLU A 360 -15.95 9.79 9.96
CA GLU A 360 -15.17 9.29 8.83
C GLU A 360 -13.68 9.18 9.11
N SER A 361 -13.14 10.02 10.00
CA SER A 361 -11.72 10.04 10.39
C SER A 361 -11.40 9.08 11.53
N VAL A 362 -12.40 8.49 12.19
CA VAL A 362 -12.21 7.40 13.16
C VAL A 362 -13.36 6.41 13.01
N PRO A 363 -13.36 5.61 11.94
CA PRO A 363 -14.45 4.68 11.72
C PRO A 363 -14.40 3.57 12.79
N LEU A 364 -15.36 3.60 13.73
CA LEU A 364 -15.40 2.73 14.89
C LEU A 364 -15.49 1.23 14.52
N ASP A 365 -16.22 0.89 13.46
CA ASP A 365 -16.36 -0.46 12.90
C ASP A 365 -16.62 -0.34 11.38
N ILE A 366 -15.54 -0.27 10.58
CA ILE A 366 -15.65 -0.20 9.11
C ILE A 366 -16.47 -1.36 8.56
N PRO A 367 -16.26 -2.63 8.97
CA PRO A 367 -17.10 -3.72 8.49
C PRO A 367 -18.60 -3.55 8.77
N ALA A 368 -19.01 -2.99 9.91
CA ALA A 368 -20.43 -2.73 10.19
C ALA A 368 -21.01 -1.62 9.29
N GLU A 369 -20.20 -0.61 8.98
CA GLU A 369 -20.57 0.45 8.04
C GLU A 369 -20.76 -0.10 6.62
N LEU A 370 -19.81 -0.93 6.14
CA LEU A 370 -19.91 -1.59 4.84
C LEU A 370 -21.10 -2.55 4.77
N GLU A 371 -21.39 -3.29 5.86
CA GLU A 371 -22.59 -4.12 5.97
C GLU A 371 -23.87 -3.28 5.84
N ALA A 372 -23.97 -2.17 6.57
CA ALA A 372 -25.13 -1.29 6.53
C ALA A 372 -25.36 -0.68 5.14
N ALA A 373 -24.28 -0.45 4.38
CA ALA A 373 -24.32 0.01 2.99
C ALA A 373 -24.62 -1.13 1.98
N GLY A 374 -24.77 -2.37 2.42
CA GLY A 374 -25.02 -3.53 1.55
C GLY A 374 -23.76 -4.06 0.82
N LEU A 375 -22.57 -3.65 1.27
CA LEU A 375 -21.29 -3.89 0.59
C LEU A 375 -20.54 -5.13 1.09
N LEU A 376 -21.12 -5.92 2.00
CA LEU A 376 -20.54 -7.18 2.48
C LEU A 376 -21.39 -8.37 2.08
N GLN A 377 -20.73 -9.49 1.82
CA GLN A 377 -21.39 -10.77 1.66
C GLN A 377 -21.97 -11.24 3.00
N LEU A 378 -23.25 -11.66 2.98
CA LEU A 378 -23.96 -12.18 4.14
C LEU A 378 -24.18 -13.68 3.99
N LEU A 379 -24.03 -14.41 5.09
CA LEU A 379 -24.40 -15.82 5.20
C LEU A 379 -25.53 -15.95 6.22
N ASN A 380 -26.68 -16.51 5.80
CA ASN A 380 -27.87 -16.64 6.64
C ASN A 380 -28.29 -15.31 7.31
N GLY A 381 -28.20 -14.20 6.56
CA GLY A 381 -28.57 -12.86 7.02
C GLY A 381 -27.59 -12.23 8.01
N LYS A 382 -26.40 -12.80 8.21
CA LYS A 382 -25.36 -12.25 9.09
C LYS A 382 -24.08 -11.98 8.32
N ARG A 383 -23.35 -10.92 8.69
CA ARG A 383 -22.00 -10.64 8.20
C ARG A 383 -21.10 -11.86 8.31
N GLN A 384 -20.59 -12.33 7.18
CA GLN A 384 -19.63 -13.41 7.15
C GLN A 384 -18.24 -12.87 7.54
N ARG A 385 -17.68 -13.40 8.61
CA ARG A 385 -16.31 -13.11 9.04
C ARG A 385 -15.49 -14.38 8.89
N ILE A 386 -14.44 -14.31 8.09
CA ILE A 386 -13.48 -15.39 7.92
C ILE A 386 -12.28 -15.08 8.81
N HIS A 387 -11.91 -16.03 9.67
CA HIS A 387 -10.75 -15.90 10.55
C HIS A 387 -9.66 -16.82 10.04
N TYR A 388 -8.61 -16.21 9.50
CA TYR A 388 -7.42 -16.93 9.07
C TYR A 388 -6.33 -16.77 10.12
N ASN A 389 -5.76 -17.91 10.51
CA ASN A 389 -4.61 -18.01 11.40
C ASN A 389 -3.73 -19.18 10.93
N ARG A 390 -2.70 -19.53 11.71
CA ARG A 390 -1.79 -20.63 11.38
C ARG A 390 -2.51 -21.95 11.05
N ASP A 391 -3.55 -22.29 11.80
CA ASP A 391 -4.27 -23.57 11.67
C ASP A 391 -5.35 -23.54 10.57
N THR A 392 -5.89 -22.34 10.30
CA THR A 392 -6.93 -22.09 9.28
C THR A 392 -6.40 -21.21 8.15
N SER A 393 -5.21 -21.51 7.65
CA SER A 393 -4.59 -20.77 6.54
C SER A 393 -5.48 -20.75 5.29
N PRO A 394 -5.60 -19.61 4.59
CA PRO A 394 -6.32 -19.55 3.32
C PRO A 394 -5.57 -20.28 2.20
N TYR A 395 -4.32 -20.70 2.43
CA TYR A 395 -3.47 -21.46 1.51
C TYR A 395 -3.42 -22.96 1.83
N GLY A 396 -4.29 -23.42 2.74
CA GLY A 396 -4.41 -24.83 3.11
C GLY A 396 -3.48 -25.26 4.25
N LYS A 397 -3.74 -26.49 4.75
CA LYS A 397 -3.10 -27.01 5.97
C LYS A 397 -1.59 -27.21 5.85
N ALA A 398 -1.09 -27.52 4.66
CA ALA A 398 0.33 -27.80 4.43
C ALA A 398 1.20 -26.53 4.43
N PHE A 399 0.62 -25.33 4.50
CA PHE A 399 1.35 -24.08 4.35
C PHE A 399 2.43 -23.85 5.43
N PHE A 400 2.23 -24.38 6.65
CA PHE A 400 3.16 -24.26 7.78
C PHE A 400 3.70 -25.61 8.28
N VAL A 401 3.49 -26.69 7.52
CA VAL A 401 3.91 -28.06 7.90
C VAL A 401 5.37 -28.29 7.54
#